data_AF-A0A967WDD6-F1
#
_entry.id   AF-A0A967WDD6-F1
#
_cell.length_a   1.000
_cell.length_b   1.000
_cell.length_c   1.000
_cell.angle_alpha   90.00
_cell.angle_beta   90.00
_cell.angle_gamma   90.00
#
_symmetry.space_group_name_H-M   'P 1'
#
loop_
_entity.id
_entity.type
_entity.pdbx_description
1 polymer ?
#
loop_
_entity_poly.entity_id
_entity_poly.type
_entity_poly.pdbx_seq_one_letter_code
_entity_poly.pdbx_strand_id
1 'polypeptide(L)' 'MARDKTRLADRALKMEQPQHTVRLPEYYIGRYPVTNLQYAAFVQATGHGMPLWPGGRYPTGRANHPVDGLPWDFAQAYVA' A
#
# COMPACT_ATOMS: atom_id res chain seq x y z
N MET A 1 5.95 -23.18 -21.35
CA MET A 1 4.84 -22.48 -22.04
C MET A 1 5.02 -20.99 -21.83
N ALA A 2 5.37 -20.24 -22.88
CA ALA A 2 5.51 -18.79 -22.80
C ALA A 2 4.11 -18.17 -22.64
N ARG A 3 3.92 -17.30 -21.64
CA ARG A 3 2.68 -16.54 -21.49
C ARG A 3 2.52 -15.65 -22.73
N ASP A 4 1.43 -15.83 -23.46
CA ASP A 4 1.07 -14.96 -24.58
C ASP A 4 0.76 -13.55 -24.05
N LYS A 5 1.75 -12.66 -24.17
CA LYS A 5 1.68 -11.26 -23.73
C LYS A 5 0.83 -10.39 -24.65
N THR A 6 0.44 -10.91 -25.81
CA THR A 6 -0.34 -10.17 -26.82
C THR A 6 -1.73 -9.79 -26.29
N ARG A 7 -2.31 -10.62 -25.41
CA ARG A 7 -3.63 -10.39 -24.80
C ARG A 7 -3.66 -9.30 -23.71
N LEU A 8 -2.51 -8.85 -23.21
CA LEU A 8 -2.41 -7.80 -22.18
C LEU A 8 -2.21 -6.40 -22.77
N ALA A 9 -1.63 -6.30 -23.98
CA ALA A 9 -1.38 -5.02 -24.63
C ALA A 9 -2.67 -4.21 -24.85
N ASP A 10 -3.78 -4.89 -25.10
CA ASP A 10 -5.10 -4.30 -25.35
C ASP A 10 -5.78 -3.75 -24.08
N ARG A 11 -5.22 -4.05 -22.89
CA ARG A 11 -5.71 -3.57 -21.58
C ARG A 11 -4.81 -2.52 -20.93
N ALA A 12 -3.60 -2.31 -21.44
CA ALA A 12 -2.64 -1.38 -20.88
C ALA A 12 -2.98 0.07 -21.25
N LEU A 13 -3.06 0.96 -20.25
CA LEU A 13 -3.26 2.38 -20.52
C LEU A 13 -2.06 2.96 -21.28
N LYS A 14 -2.27 4.03 -22.06
CA LYS A 14 -1.20 4.70 -22.80
C LYS A 14 -0.04 5.15 -21.90
N MET A 15 -0.33 5.49 -20.64
CA MET A 15 0.66 5.92 -19.65
C MET A 15 1.51 4.77 -19.08
N GLU A 16 1.10 3.52 -19.28
CA GLU A 16 1.84 2.33 -18.84
C GLU A 16 2.83 1.85 -19.93
N GLN A 17 2.89 2.53 -21.08
CA GLN A 17 3.66 2.14 -22.25
C GLN A 17 4.76 3.16 -22.59
N PRO A 18 5.87 2.71 -23.23
CA PRO A 18 6.20 1.33 -23.54
C PRO A 18 6.86 0.59 -22.37
N GLN A 19 6.82 -0.75 -22.41
CA GLN A 19 7.62 -1.60 -21.51
C GLN A 19 9.11 -1.27 -21.69
N HIS A 20 9.83 -1.06 -20.59
CA HIS A 20 11.25 -0.72 -20.61
C HIS A 20 12.02 -1.45 -19.50
N THR A 21 13.35 -1.44 -19.57
CA THR A 21 14.23 -2.12 -18.61
C THR A 21 14.70 -1.13 -17.53
N VAL A 22 14.65 -1.55 -16.27
CA VAL A 22 15.14 -0.78 -15.11
C VAL A 22 16.13 -1.66 -14.33
N ARG A 23 17.22 -1.07 -13.81
CA ARG A 23 18.15 -1.74 -12.90
C ARG A 23 17.85 -1.27 -11.47
N LEU A 24 17.61 -2.20 -10.56
CA LEU A 24 17.35 -1.93 -9.16
C LEU A 24 18.45 -2.57 -8.30
N PRO A 25 18.90 -1.91 -7.21
CA PRO A 25 19.72 -2.55 -6.19
C PRO A 25 18.91 -3.62 -5.41
N GLU A 26 19.54 -4.31 -4.47
CA GLU A 26 18.81 -5.14 -3.51
C GLU A 26 17.92 -4.26 -2.61
N TYR A 27 16.71 -4.73 -2.32
CA TYR A 27 15.74 -4.03 -1.47
C TYR A 27 14.84 -5.04 -0.76
N TYR A 28 14.16 -4.56 0.28
CA TYR A 28 13.08 -5.29 0.94
C TYR A 28 11.72 -4.71 0.55
N ILE A 29 10.73 -5.58 0.40
CA ILE A 29 9.34 -5.19 0.23
C ILE A 29 8.47 -6.01 1.17
N GLY A 30 7.52 -5.36 1.82
CA GLY A 30 6.57 -6.03 2.70
C GLY A 30 5.78 -7.08 1.91
N ARG A 31 5.74 -8.32 2.42
CA ARG A 31 4.93 -9.39 1.83
C ARG A 31 3.43 -9.10 1.92
N TYR A 32 3.02 -8.37 2.96
CA TYR A 32 1.64 -8.00 3.25
C TYR A 32 1.52 -6.49 3.41
N PRO A 33 0.35 -5.90 3.10
CA PRO A 33 0.05 -4.51 3.44
C PRO A 33 0.14 -4.28 4.95
N VAL A 34 0.45 -3.04 5.33
CA VAL A 34 0.38 -2.60 6.73
C VAL A 34 -1.05 -2.78 7.24
N THR A 35 -1.19 -3.39 8.41
CA THR A 35 -2.50 -3.68 8.99
C THR A 35 -3.04 -2.50 9.80
N ASN A 36 -4.37 -2.47 10.01
CA ASN A 36 -4.99 -1.50 10.90
C ASN A 36 -4.37 -1.50 12.31
N LEU A 37 -4.05 -2.69 12.85
CA LEU A 37 -3.42 -2.81 14.16
C LEU A 37 -2.01 -2.19 14.19
N GLN A 38 -1.21 -2.43 13.14
CA GLN A 38 0.14 -1.86 13.02
C GLN A 38 0.10 -0.34 12.94
N TYR A 39 -0.77 0.22 12.09
CA TYR A 39 -0.89 1.67 11.96
C TYR A 39 -1.48 2.31 13.24
N ALA A 40 -2.43 1.66 13.92
CA ALA A 40 -2.96 2.14 15.19
C ALA A 40 -1.87 2.23 16.28
N ALA A 41 -0.96 1.26 16.34
CA ALA A 41 0.18 1.31 17.25
C ALA A 41 1.12 2.50 16.94
N PHE A 42 1.36 2.78 15.66
CA PHE A 42 2.11 3.96 15.22
C PHE A 42 1.44 5.27 15.65
N VAL A 43 0.13 5.42 15.42
CA VAL A 43 -0.64 6.61 15.85
C VAL A 43 -0.57 6.78 17.36
N GLN A 44 -0.72 5.69 18.12
CA GLN A 44 -0.65 5.74 19.58
C GLN A 44 0.73 6.17 20.07
N ALA A 45 1.81 5.74 19.41
CA ALA A 45 3.18 6.04 19.81
C ALA A 45 3.62 7.47 19.44
N THR A 46 3.11 8.01 18.33
CA THR A 46 3.61 9.27 17.75
C THR A 46 2.63 10.44 17.88
N GLY A 47 1.35 10.16 18.12
CA GLY A 47 0.28 11.16 18.01
C GLY A 47 0.01 11.63 16.58
N HIS A 48 0.57 10.96 15.57
CA HIS A 48 0.35 11.30 14.16
C HIS A 48 -1.13 11.13 13.76
N GLY A 49 -1.53 11.80 12.67
CA GLY A 49 -2.85 11.68 12.08
C GLY A 49 -3.30 10.24 11.79
N MET A 50 -4.57 9.99 12.10
CA MET A 50 -5.27 8.72 12.00
C MET A 50 -6.08 8.62 10.68
N PRO A 51 -6.32 7.43 10.12
CA PRO A 51 -7.21 7.27 8.98
C PRO A 51 -8.65 7.69 9.32
N LEU A 52 -9.51 7.76 8.30
CA LEU A 52 -10.95 7.99 8.45
C LEU A 52 -11.65 6.77 9.05
N TRP A 53 -11.33 6.46 10.30
CA TRP A 53 -11.91 5.39 11.08
C TRP A 53 -13.13 5.88 11.86
N PRO A 54 -14.32 5.26 11.68
CA PRO A 54 -15.51 5.61 12.46
C PRO A 54 -15.25 5.51 13.97
N GLY A 55 -15.54 6.57 14.71
CA GLY A 55 -15.32 6.60 16.17
C GLY A 55 -13.85 6.58 16.59
N GLY A 56 -12.93 6.86 15.67
CA GLY A 56 -11.50 6.97 15.96
C GLY A 56 -10.79 5.66 16.23
N ARG A 57 -11.36 4.54 15.79
CA ARG A 57 -10.75 3.20 15.88
C ARG A 57 -11.10 2.40 14.63
N TYR A 58 -10.17 1.56 14.18
CA TYR A 58 -10.49 0.64 13.08
C TYR A 58 -11.69 -0.26 13.46
N PRO A 59 -12.52 -0.67 12.47
CA PRO A 59 -13.71 -1.49 12.74
C PRO A 59 -13.37 -2.81 13.44
N THR A 60 -14.27 -3.26 14.34
CA THR A 60 -14.15 -4.54 15.02
C THR A 60 -13.94 -5.68 14.02
N GLY A 61 -12.99 -6.57 14.31
CA GLY A 61 -12.63 -7.69 13.42
C GLY A 61 -11.70 -7.32 12.26
N ARG A 62 -11.35 -6.05 12.06
CA ARG A 62 -10.45 -5.61 10.97
C ARG A 62 -9.00 -5.36 11.37
N ALA A 63 -8.58 -5.82 12.55
CA ALA A 63 -7.21 -5.62 13.04
C ALA A 63 -6.12 -6.07 12.04
N ASN A 64 -6.32 -7.22 11.38
CA ASN A 64 -5.38 -7.79 10.40
C ASN A 64 -5.69 -7.42 8.95
N HIS A 65 -6.69 -6.57 8.71
CA HIS A 65 -6.97 -6.05 7.37
C HIS A 65 -6.00 -4.91 7.05
N PRO A 66 -5.73 -4.65 5.77
CA PRO A 66 -4.96 -3.49 5.35
C PRO A 66 -5.56 -2.21 5.93
N VAL A 67 -4.70 -1.29 6.36
CA VAL A 67 -5.13 0.08 6.62
C VAL A 67 -5.47 0.74 5.28
N ASP A 68 -6.62 1.42 5.22
CA ASP A 68 -7.10 2.13 4.04
C ASP A 68 -7.57 3.55 4.41
N GLY A 69 -7.92 4.36 3.41
CA GLY A 69 -8.47 5.70 3.62
C GLY A 69 -7.46 6.72 4.16
N LEU A 70 -6.17 6.54 3.85
CA LEU A 70 -5.07 7.40 4.27
C LEU A 70 -4.61 8.35 3.15
N PRO A 71 -4.32 9.62 3.46
CA PRO A 71 -3.53 10.49 2.58
C PRO A 71 -2.12 9.92 2.33
N TRP A 72 -1.51 10.27 1.19
CA TRP A 72 -0.17 9.79 0.85
C TRP A 72 0.88 10.17 1.91
N ASP A 73 0.82 11.39 2.46
CA ASP A 73 1.76 11.85 3.49
C ASP A 73 1.70 11.02 4.78
N PHE A 74 0.53 10.43 5.09
CA PHE A 74 0.37 9.60 6.28
C PHE A 74 1.03 8.23 6.09
N ALA A 75 0.97 7.70 4.86
CA ALA A 75 1.71 6.49 4.51
C ALA A 75 3.22 6.73 4.54
N GLN A 76 3.69 7.91 4.11
CA GLN A 76 5.10 8.29 4.22
C GLN A 76 5.55 8.40 5.68
N ALA A 77 4.76 9.04 6.54
CA ALA A 77 5.08 9.18 7.96
C ALA A 77 5.24 7.84 8.70
N TYR A 78 4.52 6.79 8.27
CA TYR A 78 4.64 5.46 8.87
C TYR A 78 5.97 4.75 8.53
N VAL A 79 6.57 5.05 7.37
CA VAL A 79 7.81 4.40 6.89
C VAL A 79 9.05 5.29 7.03
N ALA A 80 8.90 6.47 7.63
CA ALA A 80 9.97 7.42 7.93
C ALA A 80 10.84 6.94 9.09
#